data_AF-A0A1F6KBS5-F1
#
_entry.id   AF-A0A1F6KBS5-F1
#
_cell.length_a   1.000
_cell.length_b   1.000
_cell.length_c   1.000
_cell.angle_alpha   90.00
_cell.angle_beta   90.00
_cell.angle_gamma   90.00
#
_symmetry.space_group_name_H-M   'P 1'
#
loop_
_entity.id
_entity.type
_entity.pdbx_description
1 polymer ?
#
loop_
_entity_poly.entity_id
_entity_poly.type
_entity_poly.pdbx_seq_one_letter_code
_entity_poly.pdbx_strand_id
1 'polypeptide(L)'
;MNIYQNEWWFSVIDIIASLTDSINPRDYWYKMKIRVKSEDGVELSTFCRQLKLKAPDGKLRETDCANTESVFRIINLSPLLKPSLLKDGWL
;
A
#
# COMPACT_ATOMS: atom_id res chain seq x y z
N MET A 1 -1.32 -11.52 -0.98
CA MET A 1 -0.03 -11.47 -1.72
C MET A 1 -0.07 -12.43 -2.90
N ASN A 2 0.73 -12.20 -3.94
CA ASN A 2 0.89 -13.07 -5.11
C ASN A 2 2.34 -13.01 -5.61
N ILE A 3 2.77 -14.02 -6.37
CA ILE A 3 4.06 -14.00 -7.06
C ILE A 3 3.88 -13.33 -8.43
N TYR A 4 4.68 -12.31 -8.71
CA TYR A 4 4.72 -11.63 -10.00
C TYR A 4 6.17 -11.30 -10.33
N GLN A 5 6.59 -11.58 -11.56
CA GLN A 5 7.98 -11.43 -12.01
C GLN A 5 9.02 -12.10 -11.07
N ASN A 6 8.69 -13.28 -10.55
CA ASN A 6 9.53 -14.05 -9.63
C ASN A 6 9.81 -13.36 -8.26
N GLU A 7 8.96 -12.40 -7.88
CA GLU A 7 9.03 -11.69 -6.60
C GLU A 7 7.68 -11.71 -5.86
N TRP A 8 7.71 -11.42 -4.56
CA TRP A 8 6.50 -11.25 -3.75
C TRP A 8 5.89 -9.87 -3.96
N TRP A 9 4.59 -9.86 -4.28
CA TRP A 9 3.79 -8.65 -4.42
C TRP A 9 2.64 -8.63 -3.42
N PHE A 10 2.48 -7.50 -2.77
CA PHE A 10 1.56 -7.30 -1.65
C PHE A 10 0.46 -6.33 -2.03
N SER A 11 -0.75 -6.56 -1.51
CA SER A 11 -1.87 -5.62 -1.62
C SER A 11 -1.49 -4.31 -0.92
N VAL A 12 -1.53 -3.20 -1.66
CA VAL A 12 -1.26 -1.87 -1.08
C VAL A 12 -2.32 -1.51 -0.04
N ILE A 13 -3.57 -1.93 -0.26
CA ILE A 13 -4.67 -1.70 0.68
C ILE A 13 -4.41 -2.43 2.00
N ASP A 14 -3.92 -3.68 1.95
CA ASP A 14 -3.65 -4.47 3.16
C ASP A 14 -2.48 -3.87 3.95
N ILE A 15 -1.47 -3.32 3.25
CA ILE A 15 -0.36 -2.60 3.88
C ILE A 15 -0.85 -1.32 4.55
N ILE A 16 -1.72 -0.55 3.92
CA ILE A 16 -2.29 0.66 4.53
C ILE A 16 -3.12 0.27 5.76
N ALA A 17 -3.89 -0.81 5.68
CA ALA A 17 -4.66 -1.32 6.80
C ALA A 17 -3.79 -1.77 7.97
N SER A 18 -2.59 -2.30 7.72
CA SER A 18 -1.67 -2.73 8.77
C SER A 18 -0.84 -1.59 9.37
N LEU A 19 -0.58 -0.53 8.60
CA LEU A 19 0.24 0.60 9.02
C LEU A 19 -0.57 1.80 9.54
N THR A 20 -1.89 1.80 9.38
CA THR A 20 -2.76 2.91 9.80
C THR A 20 -3.95 2.41 10.58
N ASP A 21 -4.48 3.25 11.48
CA ASP A 21 -5.75 3.02 12.17
C ASP A 21 -6.97 3.39 11.29
N SER A 22 -6.81 3.42 9.96
CA SER A 22 -7.87 3.84 9.05
C SER A 22 -8.99 2.80 8.98
N ILE A 23 -10.21 3.23 9.31
CA ILE A 23 -11.42 2.40 9.12
C ILE A 23 -11.74 2.14 7.64
N ASN A 24 -11.14 2.92 6.72
CA ASN A 24 -11.33 2.75 5.27
C ASN A 24 -9.98 2.90 4.52
N PRO A 25 -9.13 1.86 4.55
CA PRO A 25 -7.82 1.85 3.89
C PRO A 25 -7.89 2.08 2.38
N ARG A 26 -9.01 1.72 1.74
CA ARG A 26 -9.23 1.93 0.31
C ARG A 26 -9.43 3.40 -0.02
N ASP A 27 -10.28 4.10 0.74
CA ASP A 27 -10.48 5.55 0.59
C ASP A 27 -9.20 6.32 0.94
N TYR A 28 -8.48 5.88 1.98
CA TYR A 28 -7.17 6.42 2.32
C TYR A 28 -6.20 6.30 1.14
N TRP A 29 -6.08 5.10 0.54
CA TRP A 29 -5.24 4.90 -0.64
C TRP A 29 -5.67 5.82 -1.78
N TYR A 30 -6.96 5.87 -2.10
CA TYR A 30 -7.50 6.72 -3.17
C TYR A 30 -7.11 8.19 -2.99
N LYS A 31 -7.32 8.75 -1.79
CA LYS A 31 -6.93 10.13 -1.44
C LYS A 31 -5.42 10.34 -1.55
N MET A 32 -4.63 9.36 -1.09
CA MET A 32 -3.17 9.43 -1.20
C MET A 32 -2.73 9.46 -2.67
N LYS A 33 -3.31 8.64 -3.54
CA LYS A 33 -3.01 8.65 -4.99
C LYS A 33 -3.25 10.02 -5.62
N ILE A 34 -4.35 10.68 -5.24
CA ILE A 34 -4.66 12.04 -5.71
C ILE A 34 -3.58 13.01 -5.23
N ARG A 35 -3.32 13.02 -3.91
CA ARG A 35 -2.35 13.93 -3.28
C ARG A 35 -0.95 13.81 -3.90
N VAL A 36 -0.39 12.60 -3.95
CA VAL A 36 0.99 12.39 -4.44
C VAL A 36 1.12 12.69 -5.92
N LYS A 37 0.05 12.51 -6.70
CA LYS A 37 0.05 12.90 -8.10
C LYS A 37 -0.02 14.43 -8.26
N SER A 38 -0.84 15.11 -7.46
CA SER A 38 -1.03 16.56 -7.58
C SER A 38 0.12 17.37 -6.97
N GLU A 39 0.69 16.93 -5.85
CA GLU A 39 1.70 17.67 -5.10
C GLU A 39 3.12 17.27 -5.51
N ASP A 40 3.39 15.97 -5.63
CA ASP A 40 4.74 15.43 -5.85
C ASP A 40 4.99 15.00 -7.31
N GLY A 41 3.96 15.01 -8.17
CA GLY A 41 4.04 14.53 -9.55
C GLY A 41 4.32 13.03 -9.67
N VAL A 42 4.02 12.25 -8.63
CA VAL A 42 4.36 10.83 -8.57
C VAL A 42 3.41 9.99 -9.43
N GLU A 43 3.98 9.27 -10.39
CA GLU A 43 3.26 8.30 -11.22
C GLU A 43 3.35 6.90 -10.62
N LEU A 44 2.37 6.54 -9.77
CA LEU A 44 2.33 5.25 -9.06
C LEU A 44 2.38 4.01 -9.96
N SER A 45 1.94 4.13 -11.21
CA SER A 45 1.99 3.04 -12.20
C SER A 45 3.41 2.58 -12.53
N THR A 46 4.42 3.37 -12.18
CA THR A 46 5.84 3.03 -12.36
C THR A 46 6.32 1.95 -11.39
N PHE A 47 5.69 1.82 -10.22
CA PHE A 47 6.12 0.89 -9.16
C PHE A 47 4.97 0.08 -8.52
N CYS A 48 3.71 0.42 -8.82
CA CYS A 48 2.53 -0.39 -8.50
C CYS A 48 2.01 -1.12 -9.74
N ARG A 49 1.50 -2.34 -9.56
CA ARG A 49 0.83 -3.12 -10.60
C ARG A 49 -0.54 -3.58 -10.11
N GLN A 50 -1.52 -3.55 -10.99
CA GLN A 50 -2.82 -4.12 -10.70
C GLN A 50 -2.76 -5.64 -10.91
N LEU A 51 -2.93 -6.38 -9.82
CA LEU A 51 -2.88 -7.84 -9.83
C LEU A 51 -4.18 -8.40 -9.24
N LYS A 52 -4.58 -9.59 -9.71
CA LYS A 52 -5.70 -10.32 -9.13
C LYS A 52 -5.25 -11.01 -7.85
N LEU A 53 -5.89 -10.67 -6.74
CA LEU A 53 -5.69 -11.30 -5.43
C LEU A 53 -7.00 -11.92 -4.94
N LYS A 54 -6.89 -13.01 -4.17
CA LYS A 54 -8.03 -13.62 -3.48
C LYS A 54 -8.36 -12.78 -2.25
N ALA A 55 -9.58 -12.25 -2.21
CA ALA A 55 -10.11 -11.51 -1.07
C ALA A 55 -10.61 -12.46 0.05
N PRO A 56 -10.92 -11.95 1.25
CA PRO A 56 -11.40 -12.79 2.37
C PRO A 56 -12.67 -13.59 2.07
N ASP A 57 -13.54 -13.07 1.20
CA ASP A 57 -14.75 -13.76 0.71
C ASP A 57 -14.46 -14.84 -0.35
N GLY A 58 -13.18 -15.13 -0.61
CA GLY A 58 -12.73 -16.11 -1.57
C GLY A 58 -12.77 -15.66 -3.03
N LYS A 59 -13.28 -14.47 -3.33
CA LYS A 59 -13.38 -13.95 -4.71
C LYS A 59 -12.06 -13.33 -5.15
N LEU A 60 -11.69 -13.53 -6.42
CA LEU A 60 -10.57 -12.83 -7.02
C LEU A 60 -10.99 -11.40 -7.36
N ARG A 61 -10.20 -10.42 -6.91
CA ARG A 61 -10.38 -9.00 -7.25
C ARG A 61 -9.05 -8.40 -7.66
N GLU A 62 -9.14 -7.44 -8.57
CA GLU A 62 -8.00 -6.63 -8.96
C GLU A 62 -7.72 -5.57 -7.89
N THR A 63 -6.45 -5.41 -7.54
CA THR A 63 -6.01 -4.41 -6.56
C THR A 63 -4.60 -3.95 -6.86
N ASP A 64 -4.29 -2.71 -6.48
CA ASP A 64 -2.95 -2.17 -6.60
C ASP A 64 -2.02 -2.97 -5.67
N CYS A 65 -0.98 -3.54 -6.26
CA CYS A 65 0.03 -4.32 -5.58
C CYS A 65 1.41 -3.69 -5.76
N ALA A 66 2.29 -3.94 -4.80
CA ALA A 66 3.66 -3.45 -4.78
C ALA A 66 4.61 -4.56 -4.29
N ASN A 67 5.80 -4.66 -4.88
CA ASN A 67 6.88 -5.48 -4.31
C ASN A 67 7.52 -4.78 -3.10
N THR A 68 8.43 -5.45 -2.41
CA THR A 68 9.06 -4.93 -1.18
C THR A 68 9.66 -3.53 -1.36
N GLU A 69 10.40 -3.28 -2.45
CA GLU A 69 11.00 -1.96 -2.71
C GLU A 69 9.93 -0.88 -2.92
N SER A 70 8.93 -1.17 -3.76
CA SER A 70 7.81 -0.27 -4.01
C SER A 70 7.01 0.05 -2.74
N VAL A 71 6.87 -0.91 -1.83
CA VAL A 71 6.21 -0.68 -0.53
C VAL A 71 6.97 0.35 0.30
N PHE A 72 8.30 0.28 0.37
CA PHE A 72 9.10 1.29 1.06
C PHE A 72 8.94 2.68 0.42
N ARG A 73 8.87 2.76 -0.92
CA ARG A 73 8.58 4.02 -1.61
C ARG A 73 7.22 4.58 -1.18
N ILE A 74 6.18 3.77 -1.16
CA ILE A 74 4.81 4.18 -0.75
C ILE A 74 4.78 4.67 0.69
N ILE A 75 5.44 3.97 1.63
CA ILE A 75 5.50 4.37 3.03
C ILE A 75 6.12 5.76 3.18
N ASN A 76 7.17 6.06 2.41
CA ASN A 76 7.83 7.37 2.44
C ASN A 76 6.99 8.51 1.84
N LEU A 77 6.01 8.21 0.97
CA LEU A 77 5.09 9.21 0.39
C LEU A 77 4.03 9.72 1.37
N SER A 78 3.81 9.03 2.50
CA SER A 78 2.84 9.48 3.51
C SER A 78 3.41 9.37 4.92
N PRO A 79 3.64 10.49 5.63
CA PRO A 79 4.09 10.47 7.02
C PRO A 79 3.17 9.69 7.97
N LEU A 80 1.90 9.52 7.59
CA LEU A 80 0.88 8.77 8.32
C LEU A 80 0.97 7.24 8.12
N LEU A 81 1.73 6.76 7.13
CA LEU A 81 2.02 5.33 6.93
C LEU A 81 3.26 4.86 7.69
N LYS A 82 3.83 5.69 8.57
CA LYS A 82 4.97 5.28 9.37
C LYS A 82 4.59 4.08 10.23
N PRO A 83 5.41 3.01 10.25
CA PRO A 83 5.22 1.90 11.17
C PRO A 83 5.04 2.44 12.59
N SER A 84 4.00 2.00 13.28
CA SER A 84 3.76 2.31 14.69
C SER A 84 4.77 1.61 15.61
N LEU A 85 6.06 1.60 15.25
CA LEU A 85 7.16 1.11 16.10
C LEU A 85 7.68 2.20 17.06
N LEU A 86 6.81 3.16 17.42
CA LEU A 86 7.06 4.20 18.43
C LEU A 86 5.86 4.41 19.37
N LYS A 87 4.98 3.40 19.55
CA LYS A 87 3.85 3.53 20.49
C LYS A 87 4.07 2.85 21.85
N ASP A 88 5.14 2.08 22.03
CA ASP A 88 5.47 1.51 23.34
C ASP A 88 6.91 1.89 23.73
N GLY A 89 7.04 2.83 24.67
CA GLY A 89 8.31 3.32 25.18
C GLY A 89 9.16 2.23 25.83
N TRP A 90 9.97 1.54 25.02
CA TRP A 90 11.11 0.74 25.45
C TRP A 90 12.40 1.35 24.89
N LEU A 91 12.80 2.47 25.48
CA LEU A 91 14.18 2.86 25.78
C LEU A 91 14.18 3.56 27.13
#